data_AF-A0A1I4NIN4-F1
#
_entry.id   AF-A0A1I4NIN4-F1
#
_cell.length_a   1.000
_cell.length_b   1.000
_cell.length_c   1.000
_cell.angle_alpha   90.00
_cell.angle_beta   90.00
_cell.angle_gamma   90.00
#
_symmetry.space_group_name_H-M   'P 1'
#
loop_
_entity.id
_entity.type
_entity.pdbx_description
1 polymer ?
#
loop_
_entity_poly.entity_id
_entity_poly.type
_entity_poly.pdbx_seq_one_letter_code
_entity_poly.pdbx_strand_id
1 'polypeptide(L)'
;MYVHKNTKIVALTLFLLSTLFSITSAEEKLTRPPSSLGAVNYYELKPSEFFVSLGVKGYQQTTSYTCGPAAAMSLMRWYNVLSDADLNSTTEMRIAQEMNTGSPDSSQPGTMAPNIVEFLEKNGFDARWGLNGSLEMIRDNLKKGIPTIVEWSDWGGIG
;
A
#
# COMPACT_ATOMS: atom_id res chain seq x y z
N MET A 1 11.09 4.45 -1.36
CA MET A 1 11.33 2.99 -1.28
C MET A 1 11.10 2.36 -2.64
N TYR A 2 12.00 1.51 -3.14
CA TYR A 2 11.87 0.80 -4.43
C TYR A 2 11.76 -0.70 -4.16
N VAL A 3 10.98 -1.46 -4.94
CA VAL A 3 10.88 -2.95 -4.99
C VAL A 3 10.36 -3.33 -6.39
N HIS A 4 10.93 -4.34 -7.06
CA HIS A 4 10.47 -4.83 -8.38
C HIS A 4 10.58 -6.36 -8.51
N LYS A 5 9.61 -7.00 -9.18
CA LYS A 5 9.64 -8.42 -9.58
C LYS A 5 9.45 -8.55 -11.10
N ASN A 6 10.33 -9.28 -11.74
CA ASN A 6 10.41 -9.40 -13.20
C ASN A 6 9.43 -10.48 -13.71
N THR A 7 8.36 -10.10 -14.42
CA THR A 7 7.41 -11.08 -15.00
C THR A 7 6.99 -10.65 -16.40
N LYS A 8 7.24 -11.52 -17.40
CA LYS A 8 6.88 -11.31 -18.81
C LYS A 8 5.37 -11.55 -19.00
N ILE A 9 4.68 -10.56 -19.56
CA ILE A 9 3.23 -10.59 -19.86
C ILE A 9 3.04 -11.14 -21.28
N VAL A 10 2.14 -12.12 -21.43
CA VAL A 10 1.60 -12.54 -22.73
C VAL A 10 0.19 -11.98 -22.85
N ALA A 11 -0.03 -11.12 -23.85
CA ALA A 11 -1.31 -10.48 -24.13
C ALA A 11 -2.19 -11.39 -25.01
N LEU A 12 -3.48 -11.46 -24.72
CA LEU A 12 -4.48 -11.95 -25.66
C LEU A 12 -5.69 -11.00 -25.64
N THR A 13 -5.78 -10.17 -26.68
CA THR A 13 -6.89 -9.27 -26.98
C THR A 13 -8.04 -10.02 -27.65
N LEU A 14 -9.28 -9.76 -27.25
CA LEU A 14 -10.45 -9.97 -28.10
C LEU A 14 -11.43 -8.80 -27.98
N PHE A 15 -11.68 -8.16 -29.11
CA PHE A 15 -12.61 -7.05 -29.33
C PHE A 15 -14.04 -7.59 -29.51
N LEU A 16 -15.04 -6.97 -28.88
CA LEU A 16 -16.39 -6.97 -29.43
C LEU A 16 -17.14 -5.70 -29.00
N LEU A 17 -17.55 -4.96 -30.03
CA LEU A 17 -18.17 -3.64 -30.01
C LEU A 17 -19.67 -3.85 -30.27
N SER A 18 -20.54 -3.39 -29.38
CA SER A 18 -21.94 -3.09 -29.73
C SER A 18 -22.49 -1.97 -28.85
N THR A 19 -22.85 -0.88 -29.51
CA THR A 19 -23.42 0.35 -28.95
C THR A 19 -24.94 0.23 -28.84
N LEU A 20 -25.51 0.61 -27.70
CA LEU A 20 -26.91 1.02 -27.58
C LEU A 20 -26.96 2.31 -26.74
N PHE A 21 -27.24 3.42 -27.41
CA PHE A 21 -27.47 4.72 -26.80
C PHE A 21 -28.94 4.79 -26.37
N SER A 22 -29.19 4.87 -25.06
CA SER A 22 -30.49 5.31 -24.54
C SER A 22 -30.25 6.61 -23.77
N ILE A 23 -30.73 7.72 -24.35
CA ILE A 23 -30.75 9.02 -23.67
C ILE A 23 -31.85 8.96 -22.62
N THR A 24 -31.49 8.95 -21.34
CA THR A 24 -32.42 9.25 -20.26
C THR A 24 -32.05 10.60 -19.68
N SER A 25 -33.02 11.52 -19.68
CA SER A 25 -32.91 12.84 -19.08
C SER A 25 -32.94 12.67 -17.57
N ALA A 26 -31.82 12.89 -16.89
CA ALA A 26 -31.76 12.90 -15.43
C ALA A 26 -31.88 14.35 -14.94
N GLU A 27 -32.96 14.61 -14.21
CA GLU A 27 -33.20 15.83 -13.45
C GLU A 27 -32.13 15.96 -12.36
N GLU A 28 -31.34 17.03 -12.41
CA GLU A 28 -30.22 17.25 -11.49
C GLU A 28 -30.74 17.61 -10.09
N LYS A 29 -30.95 16.58 -9.27
CA LYS A 29 -31.16 16.74 -7.84
C LYS A 29 -29.85 17.21 -7.22
N LEU A 30 -29.82 18.47 -6.78
CA LEU A 30 -28.69 19.07 -6.06
C LEU A 30 -28.34 18.19 -4.84
N THR A 31 -27.29 17.39 -4.95
CA THR A 31 -26.87 16.48 -3.88
C THR A 31 -25.90 17.17 -2.94
N ARG A 32 -26.17 16.99 -1.64
CA ARG A 32 -25.34 17.44 -0.52
C ARG A 32 -23.89 16.94 -0.73
N PRO A 33 -22.85 17.74 -0.39
CA PRO A 33 -21.47 17.29 -0.53
C PRO A 33 -21.26 15.96 0.19
N PRO A 34 -20.55 15.00 -0.42
CA PRO A 34 -20.39 13.67 0.15
C PRO A 34 -19.72 13.77 1.53
N SER A 35 -20.34 13.13 2.53
CA SER A 35 -19.63 12.88 3.77
C SER A 35 -18.47 11.93 3.48
N SER A 36 -17.36 12.08 4.20
CA SER A 36 -16.19 11.18 4.12
C SER A 36 -16.50 9.71 4.50
N LEU A 37 -17.75 9.42 4.84
CA LEU A 37 -18.28 8.10 5.17
C LEU A 37 -19.15 7.50 4.04
N GLY A 38 -19.41 8.23 2.96
CA GLY A 38 -19.95 7.69 1.73
C GLY A 38 -18.83 7.00 0.96
N ALA A 39 -18.61 5.73 1.24
CA ALA A 39 -17.47 4.93 0.80
C ALA A 39 -17.31 4.90 -0.73
N VAL A 40 -16.57 5.87 -1.27
CA VAL A 40 -15.86 5.67 -2.52
C VAL A 40 -14.88 4.53 -2.25
N ASN A 41 -15.04 3.40 -2.93
CA ASN A 41 -14.07 2.32 -2.86
C ASN A 41 -12.78 2.76 -3.56
N TYR A 42 -11.89 3.41 -2.80
CA TYR A 42 -10.63 3.94 -3.31
C TYR A 42 -9.73 2.85 -3.92
N TYR A 43 -9.95 1.58 -3.58
CA TYR A 43 -9.23 0.44 -4.17
C TYR A 43 -9.73 0.07 -5.58
N GLU A 44 -10.95 0.44 -5.93
CA GLU A 44 -11.58 0.16 -7.23
C GLU A 44 -11.62 1.39 -8.15
N LEU A 45 -11.15 2.54 -7.67
CA LEU A 45 -11.00 3.73 -8.49
C LEU A 45 -9.97 3.48 -9.61
N LYS A 46 -10.38 3.76 -10.84
CA LYS A 46 -9.49 3.70 -11.99
C LYS A 46 -8.53 4.91 -11.94
N PRO A 47 -7.23 4.71 -12.23
CA PRO A 47 -6.28 5.81 -12.36
C PRO A 47 -6.74 6.85 -13.39
N SER A 48 -6.48 8.13 -13.10
CA SER A 48 -6.72 9.28 -13.97
C SER A 48 -5.56 10.27 -13.87
N GLU A 49 -5.63 11.40 -14.59
CA GLU A 49 -4.61 12.45 -14.49
C GLU A 49 -4.47 13.04 -13.07
N PHE A 50 -5.55 12.96 -12.26
CA PHE A 50 -5.59 13.50 -10.89
C PHE A 50 -5.44 12.44 -9.80
N PHE A 51 -5.47 11.16 -10.17
CA PHE A 51 -5.44 10.04 -9.23
C PHE A 51 -4.58 8.91 -9.77
N VAL A 52 -3.49 8.61 -9.06
CA VAL A 52 -2.64 7.45 -9.37
C VAL A 52 -2.72 6.50 -8.19
N SER A 53 -3.12 5.27 -8.47
CA SER A 53 -3.17 4.19 -7.49
C SER A 53 -2.63 2.92 -8.11
N LEU A 54 -1.89 2.16 -7.31
CA LEU A 54 -1.52 0.79 -7.66
C LEU A 54 -2.65 -0.19 -7.32
N GLY A 55 -3.59 0.16 -6.43
CA GLY A 55 -4.58 -0.79 -5.92
C GLY A 55 -4.03 -1.72 -4.84
N VAL A 56 -2.96 -1.31 -4.13
CA VAL A 56 -2.43 -2.03 -2.97
C VAL A 56 -3.51 -2.14 -1.90
N LYS A 57 -3.90 -3.36 -1.56
CA LYS A 57 -4.84 -3.63 -0.46
C LYS A 57 -4.06 -3.74 0.85
N GLY A 58 -4.27 -2.77 1.73
CA GLY A 58 -3.62 -2.72 3.04
C GLY A 58 -4.01 -3.89 3.95
N TYR A 59 -3.12 -4.20 4.88
CA TYR A 59 -3.39 -4.98 6.08
C TYR A 59 -3.52 -4.02 7.27
N GLN A 60 -4.63 -4.11 7.99
CA GLN A 60 -4.85 -3.33 9.20
C GLN A 60 -4.01 -3.92 10.33
N GLN A 61 -3.10 -3.13 10.88
CA GLN A 61 -2.30 -3.48 12.05
C GLN A 61 -3.22 -3.98 13.17
N THR A 62 -2.86 -5.10 13.81
CA THR A 62 -3.64 -5.70 14.90
C THR A 62 -2.90 -5.74 16.24
N THR A 63 -1.57 -5.60 16.22
CA THR A 63 -0.76 -5.52 17.44
C THR A 63 -0.22 -4.12 17.64
N SER A 64 0.05 -3.69 18.88
CA SER A 64 0.74 -2.40 19.09
C SER A 64 2.14 -2.44 18.46
N TYR A 65 2.79 -1.28 18.26
CA TYR A 65 4.19 -1.13 17.80
C TYR A 65 4.61 -1.83 16.48
N THR A 66 3.70 -2.49 15.76
CA THR A 66 3.97 -3.28 14.54
C THR A 66 3.53 -2.60 13.24
N CYS A 67 3.47 -1.26 13.20
CA CYS A 67 3.09 -0.51 12.00
C CYS A 67 4.00 -0.82 10.79
N GLY A 68 5.31 -0.97 11.03
CA GLY A 68 6.29 -1.38 10.02
C GLY A 68 5.98 -2.78 9.45
N PRO A 69 5.89 -3.83 10.29
CA PRO A 69 5.48 -5.17 9.90
C PRO A 69 4.16 -5.20 9.13
N ALA A 70 3.13 -4.48 9.60
CA ALA A 70 1.83 -4.44 8.94
C ALA A 70 1.90 -3.78 7.54
N ALA A 71 2.70 -2.71 7.40
CA ALA A 71 2.94 -2.07 6.11
C ALA A 71 3.70 -3.01 5.16
N ALA A 72 4.70 -3.75 5.65
CA ALA A 72 5.42 -4.74 4.85
C ALA A 72 4.54 -5.91 4.42
N MET A 73 3.65 -6.41 5.28
CA MET A 73 2.67 -7.44 4.92
C MET A 73 1.75 -6.99 3.78
N SER A 74 1.34 -5.72 3.78
CA SER A 74 0.56 -5.12 2.69
C SER A 74 1.28 -5.20 1.34
N LEU A 75 2.60 -4.94 1.33
CA LEU A 75 3.44 -5.07 0.13
C LEU A 75 3.64 -6.51 -0.29
N MET A 76 3.92 -7.39 0.67
CA MET A 76 4.12 -8.80 0.38
C MET A 76 2.85 -9.41 -0.21
N ARG A 77 1.66 -9.00 0.26
CA ARG A 77 0.38 -9.33 -0.37
C ARG A 77 0.28 -8.81 -1.79
N TRP A 78 0.65 -7.55 -2.03
CA TRP A 78 0.64 -6.95 -3.37
C TRP A 78 1.51 -7.74 -4.38
N TYR A 79 2.64 -8.27 -3.91
CA TYR A 79 3.55 -9.11 -4.72
C TYR A 79 3.18 -10.60 -4.76
N ASN A 80 2.03 -11.00 -4.19
CA ASN A 80 1.58 -12.38 -4.05
C ASN A 80 2.56 -13.28 -3.28
N VAL A 81 3.31 -12.72 -2.34
CA VAL A 81 4.17 -13.46 -1.41
C VAL A 81 3.38 -13.90 -0.18
N LEU A 82 2.44 -13.07 0.27
CA LEU A 82 1.46 -13.43 1.29
C LEU A 82 0.07 -13.50 0.66
N SER A 83 -0.71 -14.48 1.10
CA SER A 83 -2.13 -14.62 0.78
C SER A 83 -2.99 -13.98 1.88
N ASP A 84 -4.30 -13.87 1.64
CA ASP A 84 -5.24 -13.33 2.63
C ASP A 84 -5.28 -14.15 3.93
N ALA A 85 -4.99 -15.46 3.85
CA ALA A 85 -4.91 -16.31 5.03
C ALA A 85 -3.68 -15.99 5.92
N ASP A 86 -2.62 -15.46 5.32
CA ASP A 86 -1.40 -15.08 6.02
C ASP A 86 -1.53 -13.72 6.73
N LEU A 87 -2.56 -12.94 6.41
CA LEU A 87 -2.80 -11.60 6.96
C LEU A 87 -3.45 -11.65 8.34
N ASN A 88 -2.67 -12.08 9.33
CA ASN A 88 -3.10 -12.24 10.71
C ASN A 88 -2.00 -11.82 11.71
N SER A 89 -2.40 -11.66 12.97
CA SER A 89 -1.53 -11.18 14.05
C SER A 89 -0.32 -12.10 14.31
N THR A 90 -0.44 -13.41 14.08
CA THR A 90 0.67 -14.35 14.25
C THR A 90 1.76 -14.09 13.22
N THR A 91 1.39 -13.90 11.96
CA THR A 91 2.33 -13.52 10.89
C THR A 91 2.93 -12.14 11.14
N GLU A 92 2.09 -11.17 11.56
CA GLU A 92 2.52 -9.82 11.93
C GLU A 92 3.63 -9.85 12.99
N MET A 93 3.43 -10.63 14.06
CA MET A 93 4.40 -10.76 15.15
C MET A 93 5.66 -11.53 14.75
N ARG A 94 5.55 -12.56 13.90
CA ARG A 94 6.71 -13.24 13.33
C ARG A 94 7.56 -12.27 12.51
N ILE A 95 6.95 -11.48 11.63
CA ILE A 95 7.65 -10.47 10.84
C ILE A 95 8.24 -9.39 11.74
N ALA A 96 7.55 -8.98 12.80
CA ALA A 96 8.07 -8.04 13.79
C ALA A 96 9.38 -8.54 14.42
N GLN A 97 9.44 -9.82 14.80
CA GLN A 97 10.66 -10.46 15.31
C GLN A 97 11.77 -10.50 14.26
N GLU A 98 11.47 -10.90 13.03
CA GLU A 98 12.45 -10.95 11.94
C GLU A 98 13.00 -9.56 11.55
N MET A 99 12.19 -8.51 11.76
CA MET A 99 12.57 -7.11 11.57
C MET A 99 13.24 -6.48 12.81
N ASN A 100 13.51 -7.24 13.87
CA ASN A 100 14.01 -6.69 15.15
C ASN A 100 13.19 -5.48 15.62
N THR A 101 11.86 -5.58 15.52
CA THR A 101 10.94 -4.52 15.93
C THR A 101 10.94 -4.42 17.45
N GLY A 102 11.29 -3.25 17.98
CA GLY A 102 11.35 -3.01 19.41
C GLY A 102 9.95 -2.99 20.03
N SER A 103 9.81 -3.67 21.16
CA SER A 103 8.59 -3.61 21.98
C SER A 103 8.41 -2.20 22.58
N PRO A 104 7.20 -1.87 23.10
CA PRO A 104 6.92 -0.53 23.64
C PRO A 104 7.80 -0.13 24.84
N ASP A 105 8.33 -1.11 25.56
CA ASP A 105 9.22 -0.95 26.71
C ASP A 105 10.71 -0.96 26.33
N SER A 106 11.04 -1.19 25.06
CA SER A 106 12.42 -1.14 24.58
C SER A 106 12.93 0.30 24.46
N SER A 107 14.26 0.47 24.45
CA SER A 107 14.88 1.78 24.22
C SER A 107 14.67 2.32 22.81
N GLN A 108 14.17 1.51 21.89
CA GLN A 108 13.89 1.86 20.49
C GLN A 108 12.59 1.17 20.04
N PRO A 109 11.41 1.65 20.49
CA PRO A 109 10.14 1.02 20.16
C PRO A 109 9.82 1.18 18.67
N GLY A 110 9.18 0.16 18.09
CA GLY A 110 8.82 0.13 16.69
C GLY A 110 9.93 -0.39 15.78
N THR A 111 9.77 -0.16 14.47
CA THR A 111 10.63 -0.73 13.44
C THR A 111 11.39 0.37 12.72
N MET A 112 12.73 0.26 12.70
CA MET A 112 13.56 1.19 11.95
C MET A 112 13.49 0.89 10.44
N ALA A 113 13.49 1.93 9.60
CA ALA A 113 13.48 1.76 8.14
C ALA A 113 14.58 0.83 7.58
N PRO A 114 15.85 0.85 8.06
CA PRO A 114 16.86 -0.11 7.64
C PRO A 114 16.47 -1.57 7.89
N ASN A 115 15.80 -1.87 9.01
CA ASN A 115 15.40 -3.24 9.34
C ASN A 115 14.29 -3.74 8.42
N ILE A 116 13.37 -2.86 7.99
CA ILE A 116 12.35 -3.18 6.99
C ILE A 116 13.03 -3.53 5.66
N VAL A 117 14.04 -2.75 5.25
CA VAL A 117 14.80 -3.02 4.02
C VAL A 117 15.54 -4.35 4.12
N GLU A 118 16.29 -4.59 5.19
CA GLU A 118 17.03 -5.84 5.39
C GLU A 118 16.08 -7.06 5.35
N PHE A 119 14.93 -6.97 6.01
CA PHE A 119 13.91 -8.02 5.96
C PHE A 119 13.40 -8.26 4.53
N LEU A 120 13.09 -7.20 3.80
CA LEU A 120 12.59 -7.33 2.43
C LEU A 120 13.67 -7.92 1.50
N GLU A 121 14.92 -7.48 1.62
CA GLU A 121 16.04 -8.03 0.85
C GLU A 121 16.25 -9.52 1.12
N LYS A 122 16.21 -9.93 2.41
CA LYS A 122 16.25 -11.36 2.80
C LYS A 122 15.11 -12.18 2.20
N ASN A 123 13.97 -11.54 1.93
CA ASN A 123 12.80 -12.15 1.30
C ASN A 123 12.75 -11.97 -0.23
N GLY A 124 13.87 -11.59 -0.87
CA GLY A 124 14.02 -11.58 -2.32
C GLY A 124 13.54 -10.31 -3.03
N PHE A 125 13.36 -9.22 -2.29
CA PHE A 125 12.99 -7.92 -2.85
C PHE A 125 14.24 -7.02 -3.03
N ASP A 126 14.33 -6.24 -4.11
CA ASP A 126 15.30 -5.11 -4.19
C ASP A 126 14.71 -3.92 -3.42
N ALA A 127 14.98 -3.83 -2.11
CA ALA A 127 14.44 -2.80 -1.24
C ALA A 127 15.45 -1.68 -0.94
N ARG A 128 15.00 -0.43 -0.87
CA ARG A 128 15.87 0.73 -0.56
C ARG A 128 15.14 1.75 0.30
N TRP A 129 15.81 2.34 1.29
CA TRP A 129 15.25 3.41 2.12
C TRP A 129 15.98 4.73 1.89
N GLY A 130 15.37 5.83 2.30
CA GLY A 130 15.94 7.16 2.22
C GLY A 130 15.08 8.17 2.96
N LEU A 131 15.67 9.31 3.30
CA LEU A 131 15.00 10.43 3.97
C LEU A 131 14.55 11.47 2.93
N ASN A 132 13.64 12.36 3.34
CA ASN A 132 13.18 13.50 2.52
C ASN A 132 12.55 13.08 1.18
N GLY A 133 11.70 12.06 1.18
CA GLY A 133 10.93 11.66 0.00
C GLY A 133 10.03 12.79 -0.51
N SER A 134 9.96 12.98 -1.83
CA SER A 134 9.09 13.99 -2.45
C SER A 134 7.82 13.36 -3.02
N LEU A 135 6.77 14.18 -3.18
CA LEU A 135 5.54 13.73 -3.85
C LEU A 135 5.80 13.32 -5.31
N GLU A 136 6.75 13.96 -5.97
CA GLU A 136 7.19 13.60 -7.33
C GLU A 136 7.82 12.21 -7.36
N MET A 137 8.71 11.90 -6.42
CA MET A 137 9.28 10.56 -6.26
C MET A 137 8.19 9.50 -6.06
N ILE A 138 7.20 9.76 -5.19
CA ILE A 138 6.09 8.84 -4.95
C ILE A 138 5.29 8.62 -6.24
N ARG A 139 4.93 9.69 -6.96
CA ARG A 139 4.22 9.60 -8.24
C ARG A 139 4.99 8.80 -9.28
N ASP A 140 6.30 9.01 -9.38
CA ASP A 140 7.13 8.28 -10.33
C ASP A 140 7.29 6.80 -9.97
N ASN A 141 7.33 6.46 -8.69
CA ASN A 141 7.27 5.07 -8.24
C ASN A 141 5.94 4.42 -8.61
N LEU A 142 4.81 5.10 -8.35
CA LEU A 142 3.48 4.59 -8.70
C LEU A 142 3.35 4.36 -10.22
N LYS A 143 3.83 5.28 -11.07
CA LYS A 143 3.84 5.11 -12.54
C LYS A 143 4.64 3.87 -12.99
N LYS A 144 5.67 3.50 -12.24
CA LYS A 144 6.54 2.35 -12.50
C LYS A 144 6.04 1.05 -11.86
N GLY A 145 4.87 1.05 -11.21
CA GLY A 145 4.34 -0.13 -10.55
C GLY A 145 4.98 -0.44 -9.20
N ILE A 146 5.67 0.53 -8.59
CA ILE A 146 6.50 0.31 -7.41
C ILE A 146 5.80 0.86 -6.16
N PRO A 147 5.36 0.00 -5.25
CA PRO A 147 4.75 0.46 -4.02
C PRO A 147 5.82 1.03 -3.07
N THR A 148 5.47 2.08 -2.34
CA THR A 148 6.36 2.81 -1.44
C THR A 148 5.78 2.84 -0.04
N ILE A 149 6.52 2.35 0.97
CA ILE A 149 6.20 2.61 2.39
C ILE A 149 6.68 4.01 2.70
N VAL A 150 5.80 4.79 3.31
CA VAL A 150 6.10 6.12 3.83
C VAL A 150 6.14 6.02 5.34
N GLU A 151 7.29 6.30 5.92
CA GLU A 151 7.43 6.52 7.35
C GLU A 151 7.15 8.00 7.63
N TRP A 152 6.30 8.26 8.61
CA TRP A 152 6.10 9.60 9.15
C TRP A 152 6.52 9.58 10.61
N SER A 153 7.71 10.10 10.89
CA SER A 153 8.19 10.37 12.24
C SER A 153 7.67 11.73 12.71
N ASP A 154 6.35 11.84 12.90
CA ASP A 154 5.81 13.03 13.54
C ASP A 154 6.10 12.91 15.04
N TRP A 155 6.85 13.86 15.57
CA TRP A 155 6.95 14.08 17.02
C TRP A 155 5.67 14.76 17.52
N GLY A 156 4.52 14.17 17.20
CA GLY A 156 3.23 14.50 17.78
C GLY A 156 3.21 14.04 19.23
N GLY A 157 3.96 14.74 20.08
CA GLY A 157 3.94 14.56 21.51
C GLY A 157 2.50 14.65 22.00
N ILE A 158 1.98 13.52 22.45
CA ILE A 158 1.02 13.53 23.54
C ILE A 158 1.78 14.09 24.74
N GLY A 159 1.38 15.30 25.15
CA GLY A 159 1.88 15.96 26.36
C GLY A 159 1.49 15.21 27.63
#